data_AF-A0A5N8Z980-F1
#
_entry.id   AF-A0A5N8Z980-F1
#
_cell.length_a   1.000
_cell.length_b   1.000
_cell.length_c   1.000
_cell.angle_alpha   90.00
_cell.angle_beta   90.00
_cell.angle_gamma   90.00
#
_symmetry.space_group_name_H-M   'P 1'
#
loop_
_entity.id
_entity.type
_entity.pdbx_description
1 polymer ?
#
loop_
_entity_poly.entity_id
_entity_poly.type
_entity_poly.pdbx_seq_one_letter_code
_entity_poly.pdbx_strand_id
1 'polypeptide(L)'
;MGIIEIAQLITGIATLVVASILTWQMVIQKKALDIAHNDADSSMSFQAVDQHTENQRWFQENCNDEMLKKMHKGLDYLSEKELNTLTVFVHNSFMTITTEWRLGRRNRLKDYYTYAFQQFGLLKYKASREILKNTYIENINSDAMHHDLKDLIKEVYENLSDDKLPDPKEIN
;
A
#
# COMPACT_ATOMS: atom_id res chain seq x y z
N MET A 1 -20.89 -46.56 -46.54
CA MET A 1 -20.95 -45.53 -45.48
C MET A 1 -22.43 -45.22 -45.26
N GLY A 2 -22.95 -45.57 -44.08
CA GLY A 2 -24.35 -45.38 -43.72
C GLY A 2 -24.67 -43.93 -43.35
N ILE A 3 -25.94 -43.55 -43.47
CA ILE A 3 -26.43 -42.20 -43.13
C ILE A 3 -26.08 -41.81 -41.69
N ILE A 4 -26.10 -42.78 -40.76
CA ILE A 4 -25.75 -42.60 -39.35
C ILE A 4 -24.27 -42.20 -39.18
N GLU A 5 -23.36 -42.84 -39.91
CA GLU A 5 -21.92 -42.57 -39.86
C GLU A 5 -21.62 -41.16 -40.41
N ILE A 6 -22.30 -40.76 -41.48
CA ILE A 6 -22.20 -39.41 -42.06
C ILE A 6 -22.72 -38.37 -41.07
N ALA A 7 -23.86 -38.62 -40.42
CA ALA A 7 -24.43 -37.72 -39.43
C ALA A 7 -23.49 -37.51 -38.23
N GLN A 8 -22.89 -38.59 -37.70
CA GLN A 8 -21.93 -38.50 -36.59
C GLN A 8 -20.67 -37.73 -36.98
N LEU A 9 -20.17 -37.91 -38.21
CA LEU A 9 -19.01 -37.18 -38.71
C LEU A 9 -19.31 -35.68 -38.82
N ILE A 10 -20.49 -35.30 -39.31
CA ILE A 10 -20.93 -33.89 -39.37
C ILE A 10 -21.04 -33.31 -37.96
N THR A 11 -21.66 -34.02 -37.02
CA THR A 11 -21.77 -33.58 -35.63
C THR A 11 -20.39 -33.40 -34.99
N GLY A 12 -19.47 -34.35 -35.18
CA GLY A 12 -18.10 -34.26 -34.65
C GLY A 12 -17.34 -33.04 -35.21
N ILE A 13 -17.46 -32.78 -36.51
CA ILE A 13 -16.87 -31.58 -37.14
C ILE A 13 -17.49 -30.31 -36.55
N ALA A 14 -18.82 -30.26 -36.40
CA ALA A 14 -19.50 -29.11 -35.80
C ALA A 14 -19.02 -28.85 -34.36
N THR A 15 -18.87 -29.90 -33.54
CA THR A 15 -18.32 -29.77 -32.18
C THR A 15 -16.88 -29.24 -32.20
N LEU A 16 -16.03 -29.74 -33.09
CA LEU A 16 -14.64 -29.27 -33.22
C LEU A 16 -14.56 -27.80 -33.63
N VAL A 17 -15.43 -27.36 -34.56
CA VAL A 17 -15.51 -25.95 -34.97
C VAL A 17 -15.90 -25.08 -33.77
N VAL A 18 -16.93 -25.46 -33.02
CA VAL A 18 -17.38 -24.72 -31.83
C VAL A 18 -16.28 -24.66 -30.77
N ALA A 19 -15.64 -25.80 -30.46
CA ALA A 19 -14.55 -25.85 -29.49
C ALA A 19 -13.36 -24.97 -29.89
N SER A 20 -13.04 -24.92 -31.20
CA SER A 20 -11.97 -24.07 -31.73
C SER A 20 -12.31 -22.59 -31.54
N ILE A 21 -13.55 -22.18 -31.81
CA ILE A 21 -14.03 -20.80 -31.60
C ILE A 21 -13.98 -20.43 -30.11
N LEU A 22 -14.45 -21.31 -29.21
CA LEU A 22 -14.40 -21.07 -27.76
C LEU A 22 -12.97 -20.91 -27.26
N THR A 23 -12.05 -21.74 -27.76
CA THR A 23 -10.62 -21.62 -27.43
C THR A 23 -10.05 -20.28 -27.88
N TRP A 24 -10.39 -19.86 -29.09
CA TRP A 24 -10.01 -18.54 -29.60
C TRP A 24 -10.58 -17.39 -28.75
N GLN A 25 -11.84 -17.49 -28.34
CA GLN A 25 -12.47 -16.50 -27.44
C GLN A 25 -11.76 -16.43 -26.09
N MET A 26 -11.41 -17.58 -25.49
CA MET A 26 -10.66 -17.61 -24.22
C MET A 26 -9.28 -16.92 -24.34
N VAL A 27 -8.59 -17.09 -25.48
CA VAL A 27 -7.30 -16.41 -25.74
C VAL A 27 -7.48 -14.90 -25.82
N ILE A 28 -8.53 -14.41 -26.48
CA ILE A 28 -8.83 -12.97 -26.56
C ILE A 28 -9.21 -12.42 -25.17
N GLN A 29 -10.06 -13.12 -24.43
CA GLN A 29 -10.48 -12.71 -23.09
C GLN A 29 -9.31 -12.63 -22.12
N LYS A 30 -8.37 -13.58 -22.17
CA LYS A 30 -7.15 -13.54 -21.37
C LYS A 30 -6.35 -12.27 -21.65
N LYS A 31 -6.14 -11.93 -22.93
CA LYS A 31 -5.42 -10.70 -23.31
C LYS A 31 -6.13 -9.44 -22.81
N ALA A 32 -7.46 -9.39 -22.91
CA ALA A 32 -8.25 -8.26 -22.41
C ALA A 32 -8.15 -8.12 -20.89
N LEU A 33 -8.15 -9.24 -20.17
CA LEU A 33 -7.94 -9.27 -18.71
C LEU A 33 -6.54 -8.80 -18.32
N ASP A 34 -5.51 -9.22 -19.05
CA ASP A 34 -4.12 -8.79 -18.80
C ASP A 34 -3.97 -7.26 -19.00
N ILE A 35 -4.61 -6.70 -20.04
CA ILE A 35 -4.65 -5.25 -20.27
C ILE A 35 -5.38 -4.55 -19.12
N ALA A 36 -6.58 -5.01 -18.76
CA ALA A 36 -7.36 -4.41 -17.68
C ALA A 36 -6.62 -4.47 -16.33
N HIS A 37 -5.90 -5.56 -16.06
CA HIS A 37 -5.08 -5.69 -14.86
C HIS A 37 -3.92 -4.68 -14.86
N ASN A 38 -3.22 -4.53 -15.99
CA ASN A 38 -2.15 -3.54 -16.11
C ASN A 38 -2.64 -2.10 -15.99
N ASP A 39 -3.80 -1.78 -16.58
CA ASP A 39 -4.43 -0.46 -16.46
C ASP A 39 -4.86 -0.17 -15.02
N ALA A 40 -5.41 -1.18 -14.33
CA ALA A 40 -5.77 -1.06 -12.92
C ALA A 40 -4.53 -0.82 -12.02
N ASP A 41 -3.43 -1.54 -12.24
CA ASP A 41 -2.19 -1.34 -11.48
C ASP A 41 -1.56 0.03 -11.76
N SER A 42 -1.59 0.48 -13.01
CA SER A 42 -1.14 1.83 -13.41
C SER A 42 -1.99 2.92 -12.76
N SER A 43 -3.32 2.80 -12.82
CA SER A 43 -4.26 3.76 -12.23
C SER A 43 -4.10 3.84 -10.71
N MET A 44 -4.05 2.69 -10.03
CA MET A 44 -3.80 2.63 -8.59
C MET A 44 -2.43 3.22 -8.23
N SER A 45 -1.43 2.99 -9.08
CA SER A 45 -0.09 3.54 -8.87
C SER A 45 -0.05 5.05 -8.98
N PHE A 46 -0.78 5.62 -9.94
CA PHE A 46 -0.91 7.06 -10.10
C PHE A 46 -1.66 7.67 -8.91
N GLN A 47 -2.79 7.08 -8.51
CA GLN A 47 -3.58 7.55 -7.36
C GLN A 47 -2.76 7.57 -6.05
N ALA A 48 -1.94 6.55 -5.81
CA ALA A 48 -1.10 6.52 -4.62
C ALA A 48 -0.03 7.63 -4.64
N VAL A 49 0.61 7.89 -5.79
CA VAL A 49 1.56 9.00 -5.94
C VAL A 49 0.88 10.34 -5.74
N ASP A 50 -0.31 10.50 -6.30
CA ASP A 50 -1.12 11.71 -6.16
C ASP A 50 -1.47 11.96 -4.69
N GLN A 51 -1.97 10.93 -3.98
CA GLN A 51 -2.29 11.02 -2.55
C GLN A 51 -1.07 11.39 -1.68
N HIS A 52 0.10 10.80 -1.94
CA HIS A 52 1.34 11.17 -1.24
C HIS A 52 1.73 12.61 -1.51
N THR A 53 1.61 13.05 -2.77
CA THR A 53 1.96 14.41 -3.19
C THR A 53 1.01 15.44 -2.60
N GLU A 54 -0.30 15.18 -2.60
CA GLU A 54 -1.31 16.03 -2.00
C GLU A 54 -1.09 16.18 -0.49
N ASN A 55 -0.83 15.07 0.22
CA ASN A 55 -0.56 15.12 1.66
C ASN A 55 0.70 15.94 1.96
N GLN A 56 1.76 15.80 1.16
CA GLN A 56 2.97 16.62 1.28
C GLN A 56 2.71 18.10 0.99
N ARG A 57 1.97 18.42 -0.07
CA ARG A 57 1.61 19.80 -0.40
C ARG A 57 0.81 20.45 0.72
N TRP A 58 -0.22 19.77 1.22
CA TRP A 58 -1.02 20.23 2.33
C TRP A 58 -0.16 20.50 3.57
N PHE A 59 0.76 19.59 3.91
CA PHE A 59 1.66 19.81 5.04
C PHE A 59 2.60 21.00 4.83
N GLN A 60 3.15 21.19 3.63
CA GLN A 60 4.00 22.34 3.32
C GLN A 60 3.24 23.68 3.45
N GLU A 61 1.97 23.71 3.05
CA GLU A 61 1.12 24.91 3.17
C GLU A 61 0.75 25.23 4.62
N ASN A 62 0.72 24.21 5.49
CA ASN A 62 0.29 24.33 6.89
C ASN A 62 1.44 24.29 7.91
N CYS A 63 2.67 24.05 7.46
CA CYS A 63 3.87 24.01 8.28
C CYS A 63 4.73 25.26 8.03
N ASN A 64 5.40 25.74 9.07
CA ASN A 64 6.37 26.83 8.98
C ASN A 64 7.74 26.40 9.54
N ASP A 65 8.76 27.22 9.32
CA ASP A 65 10.13 26.91 9.77
C ASP A 65 10.27 26.76 11.28
N GLU A 66 9.43 27.45 12.06
CA GLU A 66 9.43 27.34 13.51
C GLU A 66 8.90 25.98 13.96
N MET A 67 7.80 25.52 13.36
CA MET A 67 7.24 24.19 13.56
C MET A 67 8.26 23.12 13.21
N LEU A 68 8.95 23.22 12.07
CA LEU A 68 10.01 22.26 11.69
C LEU A 68 11.12 22.17 12.74
N LYS A 69 11.55 23.31 13.31
CA LYS A 69 12.55 23.33 14.40
C LYS A 69 12.02 22.68 15.68
N LYS A 70 10.74 22.88 16.02
CA LYS A 70 10.11 22.21 17.17
C LYS A 70 9.98 20.70 16.94
N MET A 71 9.62 20.27 15.74
CA MET A 71 9.49 18.85 15.36
C MET A 71 10.81 18.09 15.54
N HIS A 72 11.96 18.73 15.34
CA HIS A 72 13.27 18.14 15.65
C HIS A 72 13.45 17.86 17.15
N LYS A 73 12.84 18.65 18.04
CA LYS A 73 12.96 18.51 19.50
C LYS A 73 12.00 17.47 20.09
N GLY A 74 10.83 17.26 19.46
CA GLY A 74 9.82 16.29 19.87
C GLY A 74 8.41 16.89 19.95
N LEU A 75 7.40 16.06 20.26
CA LEU A 75 6.00 16.46 20.32
C LEU A 75 5.72 17.50 21.41
N ASP A 76 6.40 17.43 22.55
CA ASP A 76 6.19 18.32 23.70
C ASP A 76 6.47 19.81 23.40
N TYR A 77 7.17 20.10 22.31
CA TYR A 77 7.50 21.45 21.88
C TYR A 77 6.50 22.04 20.89
N LEU A 78 5.54 21.25 20.42
CA LEU A 78 4.50 21.68 19.49
C LEU A 78 3.33 22.29 20.26
N SER A 79 2.79 23.38 19.73
CA SER A 79 1.44 23.84 20.13
C SER A 79 0.40 22.81 19.72
N GLU A 80 -0.78 22.86 20.34
CA GLU A 80 -1.90 21.96 20.02
C GLU A 80 -2.25 21.97 18.53
N LYS A 81 -2.23 23.15 17.89
CA LYS A 81 -2.45 23.28 16.44
C LYS A 81 -1.36 22.59 15.63
N GLU A 82 -0.09 22.82 15.96
CA GLU A 82 1.05 22.19 15.27
C GLU A 82 1.03 20.67 15.44
N LEU A 83 0.70 20.19 16.65
CA LEU A 83 0.53 18.77 16.95
C LEU A 83 -0.58 18.17 16.09
N ASN A 84 -1.76 18.79 16.05
CA ASN A 84 -2.87 18.31 15.23
C ASN A 84 -2.50 18.27 13.73
N THR A 85 -1.86 19.32 13.22
CA THR A 85 -1.37 19.36 11.83
C THR A 85 -0.42 18.21 11.52
N LEU A 86 0.55 17.96 12.41
CA LEU A 86 1.51 16.87 12.22
C LEU A 86 0.84 15.50 12.32
N THR A 87 -0.04 15.30 13.29
CA THR A 87 -0.78 14.04 13.49
C THR A 87 -1.62 13.70 12.27
N VAL A 88 -2.39 14.66 11.73
CA VAL A 88 -3.18 14.45 10.51
C VAL A 88 -2.27 14.04 9.34
N PHE A 89 -1.16 14.74 9.15
CA PHE A 89 -0.21 14.42 8.08
C PHE A 89 0.38 13.00 8.22
N VAL A 90 0.92 12.67 9.39
CA VAL A 90 1.56 11.36 9.64
C VAL A 90 0.54 10.23 9.55
N HIS A 91 -0.67 10.43 10.09
CA HIS A 91 -1.75 9.46 10.04
C HIS A 91 -2.21 9.19 8.59
N ASN A 92 -2.38 10.24 7.78
CA ASN A 92 -2.72 10.09 6.36
C ASN A 92 -1.64 9.28 5.61
N SER A 93 -0.36 9.63 5.79
CA SER A 93 0.74 8.87 5.20
C SER A 93 0.74 7.41 5.66
N PHE A 94 0.54 7.16 6.95
CA PHE A 94 0.45 5.81 7.49
C PHE A 94 -0.70 5.00 6.87
N MET A 95 -1.89 5.60 6.74
CA MET A 95 -3.06 4.96 6.14
C MET A 95 -2.86 4.65 4.65
N THR A 96 -2.26 5.58 3.90
CA THR A 96 -1.91 5.35 2.49
C THR A 96 -0.94 4.19 2.36
N ILE A 97 0.18 4.21 3.09
CA ILE A 97 1.21 3.16 3.02
C ILE A 97 0.65 1.79 3.43
N THR A 98 -0.16 1.74 4.49
CA THR A 98 -0.81 0.51 4.95
C THR A 98 -1.79 -0.05 3.92
N THR A 99 -2.55 0.82 3.26
CA THR A 99 -3.47 0.44 2.18
C THR A 99 -2.70 -0.09 0.97
N GLU A 100 -1.62 0.58 0.58
CA GLU A 100 -0.76 0.12 -0.52
C GLU A 100 -0.15 -1.25 -0.24
N TRP A 101 0.30 -1.51 0.99
CA TRP A 101 0.82 -2.81 1.42
C TRP A 101 -0.25 -3.90 1.34
N ARG A 102 -1.46 -3.61 1.83
CA ARG A 102 -2.61 -4.53 1.80
C ARG A 102 -2.98 -4.90 0.37
N LEU A 103 -2.94 -3.95 -0.56
CA LEU A 103 -3.18 -4.16 -1.98
C LEU A 103 -2.02 -4.88 -2.70
N GLY A 104 -0.91 -5.14 -2.00
CA GLY A 104 0.23 -5.87 -2.57
C GLY A 104 1.00 -5.09 -3.62
N ARG A 105 0.91 -3.74 -3.61
CA ARG A 105 1.61 -2.89 -4.57
C ARG A 105 3.09 -3.23 -4.60
N ARG A 106 3.66 -3.25 -5.82
CA ARG A 106 5.08 -3.58 -6.05
C ARG A 106 5.52 -4.90 -5.40
N ASN A 107 4.62 -5.87 -5.29
CA ASN A 107 4.88 -7.15 -4.62
C ASN A 107 5.41 -7.00 -3.19
N ARG A 108 4.98 -5.96 -2.45
CA ARG A 108 5.43 -5.68 -1.09
C ARG A 108 6.95 -5.51 -0.96
N LEU A 109 7.58 -4.89 -1.96
CA LEU A 109 9.02 -4.61 -1.96
C LEU A 109 9.44 -3.78 -0.74
N LYS A 110 10.12 -4.40 0.22
CA LYS A 110 10.49 -3.78 1.51
C LYS A 110 11.20 -2.42 1.38
N ASP A 111 12.11 -2.29 0.43
CA ASP A 111 12.85 -1.04 0.20
C ASP A 111 11.94 0.13 -0.16
N TYR A 112 10.89 -0.13 -0.95
CA TYR A 112 9.91 0.89 -1.31
C TYR A 112 9.14 1.37 -0.08
N TYR A 113 8.67 0.45 0.76
CA TYR A 113 7.90 0.80 1.95
C TYR A 113 8.77 1.42 3.05
N THR A 114 10.03 0.99 3.18
CA THR A 114 11.04 1.65 4.02
C THR A 114 11.20 3.11 3.61
N TYR A 115 11.43 3.35 2.32
CA TYR A 115 11.54 4.70 1.77
C TYR A 115 10.25 5.50 1.98
N ALA A 116 9.08 4.89 1.75
CA ALA A 116 7.79 5.54 1.91
C ALA A 116 7.55 6.00 3.35
N PHE A 117 7.80 5.14 4.35
CA PHE A 117 7.71 5.53 5.76
C PHE A 117 8.69 6.65 6.10
N GLN A 118 9.96 6.51 5.69
CA GLN A 118 10.99 7.50 5.99
C GLN A 118 10.67 8.89 5.42
N GLN A 119 10.26 8.95 4.15
CA GLN A 119 10.03 10.20 3.43
C GLN A 119 8.62 10.76 3.66
N PHE A 120 7.57 9.96 3.47
CA PHE A 120 6.19 10.43 3.60
C PHE A 120 5.73 10.50 5.05
N GLY A 121 6.31 9.71 5.95
CA GLY A 121 6.12 9.85 7.41
C GLY A 121 6.97 10.94 8.04
N LEU A 122 7.89 11.57 7.28
CA LEU A 122 8.85 12.57 7.77
C LEU A 122 9.65 12.10 9.00
N LEU A 123 10.09 10.85 9.01
CA LEU A 123 10.72 10.22 10.18
C LEU A 123 12.11 10.79 10.53
N LYS A 124 12.64 11.71 9.72
CA LYS A 124 13.79 12.54 10.11
C LYS A 124 13.51 13.39 11.35
N TYR A 125 12.25 13.77 11.61
CA TYR A 125 11.88 14.54 12.79
C TYR A 125 11.50 13.63 13.95
N LYS A 126 11.94 13.99 15.16
CA LYS A 126 11.63 13.24 16.38
C LYS A 126 10.13 13.17 16.65
N ALA A 127 9.43 14.29 16.47
CA ALA A 127 7.97 14.35 16.66
C ALA A 127 7.21 13.34 15.78
N SER A 128 7.59 13.21 14.50
CA SER A 128 6.98 12.23 13.60
C SER A 128 7.23 10.79 14.05
N ARG A 129 8.44 10.50 14.56
CA ARG A 129 8.76 9.17 15.11
C ARG A 129 7.93 8.88 16.35
N GLU A 130 7.77 9.83 17.25
CA GLU A 130 6.93 9.69 18.45
C GLU A 130 5.46 9.41 18.09
N ILE A 131 4.90 10.07 17.07
CA ILE A 131 3.55 9.76 16.56
C ILE A 131 3.48 8.34 15.96
N LEU A 132 4.47 7.95 15.16
CA LEU A 132 4.53 6.61 14.58
C LEU A 132 4.59 5.53 15.66
N LYS A 133 5.39 5.74 16.72
CA LYS A 133 5.47 4.85 17.88
C LYS A 133 4.11 4.69 18.55
N ASN A 134 3.41 5.80 18.83
CA ASN A 134 2.09 5.76 19.45
C ASN A 134 1.09 5.00 18.56
N THR A 135 1.06 5.33 17.27
CA THR A 135 0.21 4.65 16.28
C THR A 135 0.51 3.15 16.21
N TYR A 136 1.79 2.76 16.24
CA TYR A 136 2.20 1.36 16.23
C TYR A 136 1.72 0.62 17.48
N ILE A 137 1.94 1.20 18.66
CA ILE A 137 1.53 0.60 19.95
C ILE A 137 0.01 0.43 20.01
N GLU A 138 -0.75 1.43 19.57
CA GLU A 138 -2.22 1.38 19.51
C GLU A 138 -2.74 0.27 18.57
N ASN A 139 -1.98 -0.07 17.53
CA ASN A 139 -2.40 -1.00 16.48
C ASN A 139 -1.64 -2.33 16.49
N ILE A 140 -0.75 -2.57 17.45
CA ILE A 140 0.11 -3.76 17.46
C ILE A 140 -0.69 -5.06 17.51
N ASN A 141 -1.84 -5.04 18.20
CA ASN A 141 -2.75 -6.18 18.31
C ASN A 141 -3.91 -6.14 17.30
N SER A 142 -3.95 -5.13 16.43
CA SER A 142 -5.02 -4.97 15.44
C SER A 142 -4.75 -5.82 14.18
N ASP A 143 -5.74 -6.58 13.74
CA ASP A 143 -5.70 -7.29 12.46
C ASP A 143 -5.83 -6.36 11.25
N ALA A 144 -6.17 -5.09 11.47
CA ALA A 144 -6.21 -4.09 10.40
C ALA A 144 -4.82 -3.82 9.79
N MET A 145 -3.75 -4.08 10.55
CA MET A 145 -2.36 -3.94 10.09
C MET A 145 -1.73 -5.32 9.86
N HIS A 146 -1.27 -5.55 8.63
CA HIS A 146 -0.66 -6.83 8.24
C HIS A 146 0.59 -7.13 9.09
N HIS A 147 0.78 -8.37 9.55
CA HIS A 147 1.91 -8.75 10.42
C HIS A 147 3.28 -8.32 9.84
N ASP A 148 3.58 -8.68 8.60
CA ASP A 148 4.84 -8.28 7.95
C ASP A 148 5.07 -6.76 7.87
N LEU A 149 3.98 -5.99 7.81
CA LEU A 149 4.07 -4.53 7.83
C LEU A 149 4.41 -4.02 9.23
N LYS A 150 3.90 -4.67 10.30
CA LYS A 150 4.27 -4.37 11.69
C LYS A 150 5.76 -4.56 11.90
N ASP A 151 6.31 -5.67 11.42
CA ASP A 151 7.74 -5.96 11.52
C ASP A 151 8.57 -4.91 10.78
N LEU A 152 8.13 -4.50 9.58
CA LEU A 152 8.79 -3.45 8.82
C LEU A 152 8.74 -2.09 9.52
N ILE A 153 7.59 -1.69 10.07
CA ILE A 153 7.45 -0.42 10.80
C ILE A 153 8.39 -0.41 12.00
N LYS A 154 8.48 -1.54 12.72
CA LYS A 154 9.42 -1.71 13.83
C LYS A 154 10.86 -1.52 13.36
N GLU A 155 11.27 -2.24 12.33
CA GLU A 155 12.61 -2.14 11.73
C GLU A 155 12.94 -0.69 11.32
N VAL A 156 12.02 -0.02 10.62
CA VAL A 156 12.20 1.36 10.18
C VAL A 156 12.34 2.32 11.36
N TYR A 157 11.53 2.14 12.40
CA TYR A 157 11.57 2.98 13.60
C TYR A 157 12.87 2.79 14.38
N GLU A 158 13.26 1.55 14.65
CA GLU A 158 14.46 1.20 15.42
C GLU A 158 15.75 1.57 14.69
N ASN A 159 15.74 1.61 13.35
CA ASN A 159 16.88 2.11 12.58
C ASN A 159 17.09 3.63 12.70
N LEU A 160 16.08 4.38 13.17
CA LEU A 160 16.08 5.85 13.22
C LEU A 160 15.94 6.40 14.65
N SER A 161 15.80 5.52 15.63
CA SER A 161 15.52 5.85 17.02
C SER A 161 16.34 4.93 17.93
N ASP A 162 16.83 5.46 19.04
CA ASP A 162 17.49 4.65 20.07
C ASP A 162 16.48 3.81 20.90
N ASP A 163 15.18 4.10 20.73
CA ASP A 163 14.07 3.41 21.38
C ASP A 163 13.74 2.09 20.68
N LYS A 164 13.43 1.04 21.46
CA LYS A 164 12.89 -0.22 20.95
C LYS A 164 11.37 -0.26 21.01
N LEU A 165 10.76 -0.88 20.01
CA LEU A 165 9.31 -1.12 19.99
C LEU A 165 8.99 -2.53 20.47
N PRO A 166 7.84 -2.71 21.17
CA PRO A 166 7.42 -4.02 21.63
C PRO A 166 7.20 -4.98 20.45
N ASP A 167 7.45 -6.27 20.66
CA ASP A 167 7.26 -7.27 19.62
C ASP A 167 5.78 -7.58 19.39
N PRO A 168 5.32 -7.72 18.13
CA PRO A 168 3.94 -8.12 17.81
C PRO A 168 3.53 -9.45 18.44
N LYS A 169 4.51 -10.28 18.80
CA LYS A 169 4.35 -11.63 19.36
C LYS A 169 4.37 -11.68 20.88
N GLU A 170 4.74 -10.59 21.56
CA GLU A 170 4.95 -10.56 23.02
C GLU A 170 3.72 -10.06 23.82
N ILE A 171 2.61 -9.71 23.16
CA ILE A 171 1.41 -9.14 23.82
C ILE A 171 0.15 -10.00 23.59
N ASN A 172 0.30 -11.32 23.53
CA ASN A 172 -0.80 -12.29 23.62
C ASN A 172 -0.63 -13.21 24.83
#